data_AF-I9B8H8-F1
#
_entry.id   AF-I9B8H8-F1
#
_cell.length_a   1.000
_cell.length_b   1.000
_cell.length_c   1.000
_cell.angle_alpha   90.00
_cell.angle_beta   90.00
_cell.angle_gamma   90.00
#
_symmetry.space_group_name_H-M   'P 1'
#
loop_
_entity.id
_entity.type
_entity.pdbx_description
1 polymer ?
#
loop_
_entity_poly.entity_id
_entity_poly.type
_entity_poly.pdbx_seq_one_letter_code
_entity_poly.pdbx_strand_id
1 'polypeptide(L)'
;MSILFIFSLILGLFVSEVSAAGPRLKKRPKHVVLVAFDGLSAVAIRNHPMPNFNRLMKEGASTLNNRSILPSSSAPNWASMFTGVGPELHGYTTWGSKTPEIPPFITNQYGRFPGLYGLLRDTHPKAELGYIYEWDGMKYLVDSLAINHFVHAPQTKDHPKGATQFAVNYLKEKKPMYCAVIFEYPDHTGHTYKWESKEYYEKLDELDGYLGEIVAAIEEAGMMDETVIILTADHGGIGTNHGGKTLNEMETPLVFYGKGVKKNYKITESTMVVDVPATEAWLLGVEPHEAWLGNPVTTAFFTK
;
A
#
# COMPACT_ATOMS: atom_id res chain seq x y z
N MET A 1 -38.55 57.36 -38.95
CA MET A 1 -37.12 57.02 -38.79
C MET A 1 -36.90 56.83 -37.30
N SER A 2 -37.09 55.61 -36.81
CA SER A 2 -37.09 55.28 -35.38
C SER A 2 -35.95 54.29 -35.14
N ILE A 3 -34.88 54.74 -34.48
CA ILE A 3 -33.72 53.91 -34.15
C ILE A 3 -33.90 53.46 -32.70
N LEU A 4 -34.19 52.16 -32.52
CA LEU A 4 -34.21 51.47 -31.24
C LEU A 4 -32.77 51.11 -30.86
N PHE A 5 -32.23 51.69 -29.79
CA PHE A 5 -30.96 51.26 -29.21
C PHE A 5 -31.21 50.02 -28.32
N ILE A 6 -30.73 48.87 -28.76
CA ILE A 6 -30.68 47.64 -27.94
C ILE A 6 -29.38 47.69 -27.12
N PHE A 7 -29.50 47.85 -25.81
CA PHE A 7 -28.40 47.61 -24.86
C PHE A 7 -28.19 46.10 -24.71
N SER A 8 -27.12 45.56 -25.30
CA SER A 8 -26.64 44.21 -24.98
C SER A 8 -25.92 44.24 -23.63
N LEU A 9 -26.56 43.65 -22.62
CA LEU A 9 -25.97 43.36 -21.32
C LEU A 9 -24.99 42.17 -21.48
N ILE A 10 -23.68 42.45 -21.52
CA ILE A 10 -22.66 41.39 -21.46
C ILE A 10 -22.59 40.93 -20.00
N LEU A 11 -23.25 39.81 -19.71
CA LEU A 11 -23.14 39.11 -18.43
C LEU A 11 -21.78 38.40 -18.41
N GLY A 12 -20.81 38.98 -17.70
CA GLY A 12 -19.50 38.36 -17.47
C GLY A 12 -19.65 37.10 -16.61
N LEU A 13 -19.66 35.93 -17.24
CA LEU A 13 -19.52 34.65 -16.57
C LEU A 13 -18.09 34.54 -16.04
N PHE A 14 -17.90 34.83 -14.75
CA PHE A 14 -16.73 34.36 -14.03
C PHE A 14 -16.84 32.84 -13.90
N VAL A 15 -16.26 32.12 -14.86
CA VAL A 15 -15.93 30.71 -14.69
C VAL A 15 -14.78 30.68 -13.69
N SER A 16 -15.08 30.48 -12.41
CA SER A 16 -14.06 30.05 -11.46
C SER A 16 -13.51 28.73 -11.98
N GLU A 17 -12.25 28.71 -12.40
CA GLU A 17 -11.51 27.47 -12.60
C GLU A 17 -11.57 26.70 -11.28
N VAL A 18 -12.50 25.75 -11.20
CA VAL A 18 -12.43 24.70 -10.19
C VAL A 18 -11.19 23.91 -10.59
N SER A 19 -10.06 24.22 -9.94
CA SER A 19 -8.86 23.42 -10.09
C SER A 19 -9.24 21.98 -9.78
N ALA A 20 -9.21 21.12 -10.80
CA ALA A 20 -9.49 19.68 -10.68
C ALA A 20 -8.45 18.93 -9.82
N ALA A 21 -7.52 19.66 -9.18
CA ALA A 21 -6.56 19.09 -8.26
C ALA A 21 -7.27 18.80 -6.93
N GLY A 22 -7.39 17.52 -6.58
CA GLY A 22 -7.90 17.07 -5.29
C GLY A 22 -7.11 17.64 -4.09
N PRO A 23 -7.51 17.32 -2.85
CA PRO A 23 -6.88 17.85 -1.65
C PRO A 23 -5.35 17.67 -1.68
N ARG A 24 -4.60 18.75 -1.39
CA ARG A 24 -3.13 18.72 -1.38
C ARG A 24 -2.60 18.73 0.05
N LEU A 25 -1.52 17.99 0.30
CA LEU A 25 -0.84 18.01 1.59
C LEU A 25 -0.26 19.39 1.92
N LYS A 26 -0.27 19.75 3.21
CA LYS A 26 0.41 20.97 3.70
C LYS A 26 1.91 20.95 3.41
N LYS A 27 2.54 19.80 3.69
CA LYS A 27 3.92 19.44 3.34
C LYS A 27 3.95 17.94 3.06
N ARG A 28 4.58 17.52 1.97
CA ARG A 28 4.72 16.11 1.60
C ARG A 28 5.76 15.40 2.50
N PRO A 29 5.60 14.10 2.79
CA PRO A 29 6.70 13.29 3.32
C PRO A 29 7.84 13.17 2.30
N LYS A 30 9.05 12.89 2.78
CA LYS A 30 10.18 12.50 1.94
C LYS A 30 10.26 10.99 1.76
N HIS A 31 9.71 10.25 2.71
CA HIS A 31 9.78 8.80 2.76
C HIS A 31 8.39 8.21 2.95
N VAL A 32 8.09 7.16 2.20
CA VAL A 32 6.96 6.28 2.45
C VAL A 32 7.47 4.86 2.63
N VAL A 33 7.12 4.23 3.75
CA VAL A 33 7.50 2.85 4.06
C VAL A 33 6.24 2.01 4.19
N LEU A 34 6.05 1.08 3.25
CA LEU A 34 5.00 0.08 3.31
C LEU A 34 5.52 -1.14 4.08
N VAL A 35 4.83 -1.55 5.14
CA VAL A 35 5.09 -2.79 5.86
C VAL A 35 3.82 -3.62 5.78
N ALA A 36 3.85 -4.69 5.01
CA ALA A 36 2.67 -5.48 4.71
C ALA A 36 2.86 -6.96 5.04
N PHE A 37 1.77 -7.60 5.49
CA PHE A 37 1.76 -8.96 6.01
C PHE A 37 0.79 -9.80 5.17
N ASP A 38 1.28 -10.81 4.46
CA ASP A 38 0.45 -11.67 3.62
C ASP A 38 -0.58 -12.43 4.48
N GLY A 39 -1.85 -12.40 4.06
CA GLY A 39 -2.92 -13.13 4.74
C GLY A 39 -3.31 -12.61 6.14
N LEU A 40 -2.90 -11.40 6.53
CA LEU A 40 -3.32 -10.78 7.79
C LEU A 40 -4.76 -10.23 7.72
N SER A 41 -5.70 -10.97 8.31
CA SER A 41 -7.10 -10.56 8.32
C SER A 41 -7.41 -9.45 9.34
N ALA A 42 -8.36 -8.59 9.02
CA ALA A 42 -8.88 -7.59 9.94
C ALA A 42 -9.50 -8.22 11.21
N VAL A 43 -10.08 -9.42 11.08
CA VAL A 43 -10.65 -10.18 12.21
C VAL A 43 -9.56 -10.58 13.19
N ALA A 44 -8.39 -11.03 12.70
CA ALA A 44 -7.28 -11.38 13.56
C ALA A 44 -6.80 -10.20 14.42
N ILE A 45 -6.71 -9.00 13.84
CA ILE A 45 -6.35 -7.77 14.58
C ILE A 45 -7.41 -7.40 15.66
N ARG A 46 -8.70 -7.70 15.42
CA ARG A 46 -9.77 -7.46 16.42
C ARG A 46 -9.66 -8.45 17.59
N ASN A 47 -9.26 -9.68 17.31
CA ASN A 47 -9.28 -10.78 18.27
C ASN A 47 -7.97 -10.96 19.04
N HIS A 48 -6.83 -10.53 18.47
CA HIS A 48 -5.51 -10.71 19.04
C HIS A 48 -4.69 -9.40 18.93
N PRO A 49 -4.65 -8.58 19.99
CA PRO A 49 -3.90 -7.32 19.98
C PRO A 49 -2.40 -7.54 19.77
N MET A 50 -1.86 -6.83 18.77
CA MET A 50 -0.44 -6.70 18.43
C MET A 50 0.06 -5.33 18.93
N PRO A 51 0.80 -5.24 20.05
CA PRO A 51 1.10 -3.97 20.71
C PRO A 51 1.70 -2.86 19.83
N ASN A 52 2.68 -3.16 18.97
CA ASN A 52 3.26 -2.17 18.06
C ASN A 52 2.26 -1.77 16.97
N PHE A 53 1.58 -2.73 16.36
CA PHE A 53 0.55 -2.49 15.34
C PHE A 53 -0.59 -1.63 15.91
N ASN A 54 -1.14 -1.99 17.07
CA ASN A 54 -2.22 -1.28 17.74
C ASN A 54 -1.77 0.12 18.20
N ARG A 55 -0.50 0.31 18.59
CA ARG A 55 0.05 1.64 18.85
C ARG A 55 -0.02 2.52 17.61
N LEU A 56 0.44 2.02 16.46
CA LEU A 56 0.38 2.75 15.18
C LEU A 56 -1.07 3.05 14.76
N MET A 57 -2.01 2.13 14.99
CA MET A 57 -3.44 2.38 14.79
C MET A 57 -3.98 3.51 15.68
N LYS A 58 -3.64 3.49 16.98
CA LYS A 58 -4.11 4.47 17.97
C LYS A 58 -3.51 5.86 17.75
N GLU A 59 -2.24 5.92 17.39
CA GLU A 59 -1.52 7.17 17.19
C GLU A 59 -1.59 7.70 15.75
N GLY A 60 -2.11 6.90 14.82
CA GLY A 60 -2.28 7.23 13.42
C GLY A 60 -3.74 7.29 12.97
N ALA A 61 -3.94 7.04 11.68
CA ALA A 61 -5.24 6.94 11.03
C ALA A 61 -5.44 5.50 10.55
N SER A 62 -6.57 4.87 10.88
CA SER A 62 -6.76 3.45 10.55
C SER A 62 -8.20 3.06 10.22
N THR A 63 -8.32 1.94 9.50
CA THR A 63 -9.56 1.18 9.31
C THR A 63 -9.24 -0.32 9.33
N LEU A 64 -10.23 -1.11 9.74
CA LEU A 64 -10.22 -2.58 9.64
C LEU A 64 -11.23 -3.07 8.60
N ASN A 65 -11.73 -2.16 7.76
CA ASN A 65 -12.73 -2.44 6.72
C ASN A 65 -12.14 -2.23 5.31
N ASN A 66 -10.81 -2.13 5.20
CA ASN A 66 -10.13 -2.10 3.91
C ASN A 66 -10.35 -3.43 3.19
N ARG A 67 -10.53 -3.44 1.88
CA ARG A 67 -10.85 -4.68 1.14
C ARG A 67 -9.82 -5.08 0.09
N SER A 68 -9.59 -6.38 0.01
CA SER A 68 -8.97 -7.03 -1.14
C SER A 68 -9.83 -6.82 -2.41
N ILE A 69 -9.22 -6.96 -3.59
CA ILE A 69 -9.96 -7.26 -4.82
C ILE A 69 -10.40 -8.74 -4.83
N LEU A 70 -11.13 -9.15 -5.87
CA LEU A 70 -11.49 -10.54 -6.10
C LEU A 70 -10.65 -11.14 -7.24
N PRO A 71 -10.17 -12.39 -7.12
CA PRO A 71 -10.23 -13.22 -5.90
C PRO A 71 -9.35 -12.65 -4.78
N SER A 72 -9.69 -12.95 -3.51
CA SER A 72 -8.88 -12.59 -2.33
C SER A 72 -7.62 -13.47 -2.21
N SER A 73 -6.78 -13.39 -3.24
CA SER A 73 -5.61 -14.23 -3.46
C SER A 73 -4.36 -13.38 -3.66
N SER A 74 -3.20 -13.89 -3.27
CA SER A 74 -1.97 -13.12 -3.10
C SER A 74 -1.51 -12.41 -4.38
N ALA A 75 -1.08 -13.11 -5.44
CA ALA A 75 -0.58 -12.42 -6.64
C ALA A 75 -1.55 -11.37 -7.25
N PRO A 76 -2.86 -11.64 -7.37
CA PRO A 76 -3.83 -10.64 -7.80
C PRO A 76 -3.83 -9.39 -6.91
N ASN A 77 -3.92 -9.56 -5.59
CA ASN A 77 -4.00 -8.42 -4.66
C ASN A 77 -2.68 -7.68 -4.51
N TRP A 78 -1.54 -8.37 -4.50
CA TRP A 78 -0.23 -7.73 -4.52
C TRP A 78 -0.02 -6.94 -5.81
N ALA A 79 -0.39 -7.49 -6.98
CA ALA A 79 -0.35 -6.74 -8.24
C ALA A 79 -1.25 -5.50 -8.17
N SER A 80 -2.49 -5.62 -7.66
CA SER A 80 -3.38 -4.49 -7.43
C SER A 80 -2.79 -3.43 -6.48
N MET A 81 -2.09 -3.86 -5.44
CA MET A 81 -1.47 -2.98 -4.45
C MET A 81 -0.22 -2.25 -4.97
N PHE A 82 0.28 -2.61 -6.16
CA PHE A 82 1.32 -1.83 -6.86
C PHE A 82 0.86 -1.20 -8.16
N THR A 83 -0.37 -1.47 -8.63
CA THR A 83 -0.89 -0.97 -9.92
C THR A 83 -2.18 -0.16 -9.80
N GLY A 84 -2.81 -0.11 -8.63
CA GLY A 84 -4.02 0.68 -8.40
C GLY A 84 -5.24 0.21 -9.21
N VAL A 85 -5.24 -1.02 -9.73
CA VAL A 85 -6.32 -1.60 -10.54
C VAL A 85 -6.58 -3.06 -10.20
N GLY A 86 -7.70 -3.62 -10.66
CA GLY A 86 -8.03 -5.03 -10.48
C GLY A 86 -7.43 -5.96 -11.56
N PRO A 87 -7.59 -7.29 -11.40
CA PRO A 87 -7.07 -8.31 -12.30
C PRO A 87 -7.51 -8.16 -13.76
N GLU A 88 -8.69 -7.58 -13.98
CA GLU A 88 -9.21 -7.28 -15.31
C GLU A 88 -8.37 -6.27 -16.09
N LEU A 89 -7.51 -5.48 -15.41
CA LEU A 89 -6.63 -4.50 -16.05
C LEU A 89 -5.15 -4.88 -16.00
N HIS A 90 -4.64 -5.35 -14.85
CA HIS A 90 -3.23 -5.75 -14.73
C HIS A 90 -2.96 -7.19 -15.16
N GLY A 91 -4.00 -8.04 -15.21
CA GLY A 91 -3.95 -9.36 -15.82
C GLY A 91 -3.43 -10.52 -14.96
N TYR A 92 -3.10 -10.28 -13.68
CA TYR A 92 -2.69 -11.34 -12.73
C TYR A 92 -3.93 -11.85 -12.01
N THR A 93 -4.30 -13.11 -12.24
CA THR A 93 -5.63 -13.62 -11.87
C THR A 93 -5.60 -14.76 -10.87
N THR A 94 -4.43 -15.33 -10.58
CA THR A 94 -4.27 -16.50 -9.70
C THR A 94 -3.12 -16.37 -8.72
N TRP A 95 -3.15 -17.11 -7.61
CA TRP A 95 -2.17 -17.03 -6.51
C TRP A 95 -0.70 -17.08 -6.96
N GLY A 96 -0.34 -17.87 -7.96
CA GLY A 96 1.05 -18.10 -8.38
C GLY A 96 1.45 -17.41 -9.68
N SER A 97 0.69 -16.42 -10.14
CA SER A 97 0.89 -15.77 -11.43
C SER A 97 2.29 -15.17 -11.56
N LYS A 98 3.08 -15.68 -12.51
CA LYS A 98 4.42 -15.18 -12.85
C LYS A 98 4.41 -14.23 -14.05
N THR A 99 3.37 -14.37 -14.86
CA THR A 99 3.05 -13.53 -16.01
C THR A 99 1.54 -13.28 -15.97
N PRO A 100 1.05 -12.18 -16.55
CA PRO A 100 -0.38 -11.96 -16.66
C PRO A 100 -1.05 -13.11 -17.46
N GLU A 101 -2.12 -13.70 -16.95
CA GLU A 101 -2.94 -14.65 -17.71
C GLU A 101 -3.80 -13.93 -18.75
N ILE A 102 -4.18 -12.68 -18.45
CA ILE A 102 -4.85 -11.78 -19.37
C ILE A 102 -3.83 -10.71 -19.77
N PRO A 103 -3.66 -10.37 -21.06
CA PRO A 103 -2.81 -9.27 -21.45
C PRO A 103 -3.18 -7.98 -20.70
N PRO A 104 -2.21 -7.27 -20.11
CA PRO A 104 -2.48 -5.99 -19.48
C PRO A 104 -3.19 -5.04 -20.46
N PHE A 105 -4.17 -4.28 -19.98
CA PHE A 105 -4.94 -3.39 -20.84
C PHE A 105 -4.05 -2.35 -21.55
N ILE A 106 -3.02 -1.87 -20.86
CA ILE A 106 -1.93 -1.06 -21.38
C ILE A 106 -0.61 -1.55 -20.79
N THR A 107 0.50 -1.22 -21.46
CA THR A 107 1.85 -1.52 -20.97
C THR A 107 2.71 -0.27 -20.92
N ASN A 108 3.57 -0.18 -19.91
CA ASN A 108 4.61 0.84 -19.76
C ASN A 108 5.90 0.40 -20.48
N GLN A 109 6.94 1.24 -20.38
CA GLN A 109 8.27 0.95 -20.93
C GLN A 109 8.98 -0.27 -20.32
N TYR A 110 8.48 -0.79 -19.18
CA TYR A 110 8.98 -2.01 -18.53
C TYR A 110 8.21 -3.27 -18.96
N GLY A 111 7.26 -3.16 -19.89
CA GLY A 111 6.47 -4.27 -20.41
C GLY A 111 5.38 -4.77 -19.46
N ARG A 112 4.96 -3.94 -18.50
CA ARG A 112 3.95 -4.27 -17.47
C ARG A 112 2.85 -3.21 -17.44
N PHE A 113 1.72 -3.51 -16.79
CA PHE A 113 0.75 -2.46 -16.49
C PHE A 113 1.41 -1.34 -15.67
N PRO A 114 1.19 -0.05 -15.97
CA PRO A 114 1.82 1.05 -15.24
C PRO A 114 1.61 0.95 -13.72
N GLY A 115 2.68 0.64 -12.99
CA GLY A 115 2.68 0.47 -11.54
C GLY A 115 3.48 1.55 -10.80
N LEU A 116 3.31 1.61 -9.48
CA LEU A 116 3.87 2.64 -8.61
C LEU A 116 5.38 2.81 -8.81
N TYR A 117 6.14 1.70 -8.85
CA TYR A 117 7.59 1.76 -9.01
C TYR A 117 8.02 2.41 -10.33
N GLY A 118 7.37 2.06 -11.45
CA GLY A 118 7.61 2.70 -12.73
C GLY A 118 7.30 4.20 -12.68
N LEU A 119 6.13 4.58 -12.15
CA LEU A 119 5.73 5.98 -12.00
C LEU A 119 6.70 6.78 -11.11
N LEU A 120 7.16 6.19 -10.00
CA LEU A 120 8.14 6.81 -9.10
C LEU A 120 9.48 7.02 -9.81
N ARG A 121 9.97 6.04 -10.57
CA ARG A 121 11.23 6.18 -11.32
C ARG A 121 11.12 7.22 -12.43
N ASP A 122 10.01 7.26 -13.15
CA ASP A 122 9.78 8.20 -14.24
C ASP A 122 9.70 9.64 -13.72
N THR A 123 9.02 9.84 -12.59
CA THR A 123 8.84 11.17 -11.98
C THR A 123 10.07 11.62 -11.19
N HIS A 124 10.75 10.67 -10.52
CA HIS A 124 11.92 10.92 -9.68
C HIS A 124 13.09 10.03 -10.11
N PRO A 125 13.80 10.33 -11.22
CA PRO A 125 14.82 9.45 -11.80
C PRO A 125 15.99 9.11 -10.86
N LYS A 126 16.23 9.94 -9.83
CA LYS A 126 17.30 9.77 -8.84
C LYS A 126 16.80 9.24 -7.49
N ALA A 127 15.50 8.93 -7.37
CA ALA A 127 14.97 8.37 -6.13
C ALA A 127 15.63 7.03 -5.83
N GLU A 128 15.86 6.80 -4.53
CA GLU A 128 16.25 5.51 -3.98
C GLU A 128 14.98 4.73 -3.62
N LEU A 129 14.77 3.59 -4.26
CA LEU A 129 13.56 2.77 -4.19
C LEU A 129 13.91 1.35 -3.73
N GLY A 130 13.30 0.90 -2.64
CA GLY A 130 13.49 -0.44 -2.09
C GLY A 130 12.25 -1.31 -2.18
N TYR A 131 12.46 -2.61 -2.33
CA TYR A 131 11.44 -3.66 -2.34
C TYR A 131 12.04 -4.93 -1.76
N ILE A 132 11.60 -5.27 -0.55
CA ILE A 132 12.10 -6.38 0.24
C ILE A 132 10.93 -7.30 0.52
N TYR A 133 11.03 -8.56 0.11
CA TYR A 133 9.91 -9.49 0.12
C TYR A 133 10.33 -10.90 0.50
N GLU A 134 9.45 -11.66 1.16
CA GLU A 134 9.74 -13.02 1.59
C GLU A 134 9.25 -14.08 0.59
N TRP A 135 8.07 -13.88 -0.01
CA TRP A 135 7.51 -14.81 -0.98
C TRP A 135 8.10 -14.61 -2.38
N ASP A 136 8.72 -15.66 -2.97
CA ASP A 136 9.44 -15.57 -4.26
C ASP A 136 8.57 -15.06 -5.42
N GLY A 137 7.24 -15.23 -5.34
CA GLY A 137 6.28 -14.76 -6.34
C GLY A 137 6.25 -13.24 -6.52
N MET A 138 6.59 -12.48 -5.49
CA MET A 138 6.54 -11.01 -5.50
C MET A 138 7.40 -10.38 -6.59
N LYS A 139 8.47 -11.06 -7.01
CA LYS A 139 9.36 -10.54 -8.06
C LYS A 139 8.69 -10.36 -9.42
N TYR A 140 7.56 -11.02 -9.63
CA TYR A 140 6.79 -10.98 -10.86
C TYR A 140 5.73 -9.88 -10.88
N LEU A 141 5.50 -9.16 -9.79
CA LEU A 141 4.31 -8.31 -9.62
C LEU A 141 4.60 -6.81 -9.70
N VAL A 142 5.86 -6.43 -9.89
CA VAL A 142 6.31 -5.02 -9.92
C VAL A 142 7.29 -4.75 -11.06
N ASP A 143 7.47 -3.47 -11.39
CA ASP A 143 8.49 -2.98 -12.34
C ASP A 143 9.90 -3.09 -11.73
N SER A 144 10.45 -4.30 -11.61
CA SER A 144 11.71 -4.54 -10.89
C SER A 144 12.92 -3.75 -11.43
N LEU A 145 12.94 -3.43 -12.73
CA LEU A 145 13.99 -2.59 -13.35
C LEU A 145 13.97 -1.14 -12.87
N ALA A 146 12.88 -0.68 -12.24
CA ALA A 146 12.79 0.65 -11.67
C ALA A 146 13.41 0.74 -10.26
N ILE A 147 13.80 -0.39 -9.64
CA ILE A 147 14.08 -0.50 -8.20
C ILE A 147 15.59 -0.57 -7.93
N ASN A 148 16.08 0.20 -6.95
CA ASN A 148 17.51 0.20 -6.57
C ASN A 148 17.86 -1.03 -5.72
N HIS A 149 17.02 -1.32 -4.73
CA HIS A 149 17.22 -2.40 -3.78
C HIS A 149 16.07 -3.39 -3.87
N PHE A 150 16.26 -4.45 -4.64
CA PHE A 150 15.26 -5.47 -4.92
C PHE A 150 15.74 -6.81 -4.33
N VAL A 151 15.19 -7.20 -3.18
CA VAL A 151 15.74 -8.30 -2.37
C VAL A 151 14.67 -9.30 -1.99
N HIS A 152 14.92 -10.56 -2.34
CA HIS A 152 14.21 -11.72 -1.80
C HIS A 152 14.85 -12.12 -0.47
N ALA A 153 14.10 -12.05 0.63
CA ALA A 153 14.59 -12.23 2.00
C ALA A 153 13.69 -13.18 2.81
N PRO A 154 13.52 -14.45 2.40
CA PRO A 154 12.61 -15.38 3.07
C PRO A 154 13.04 -15.69 4.51
N GLN A 155 12.08 -16.06 5.36
CA GLN A 155 12.39 -16.56 6.71
C GLN A 155 13.07 -17.94 6.59
N THR A 156 14.32 -18.05 7.04
CA THR A 156 15.12 -19.29 6.99
C THR A 156 15.86 -19.53 8.29
N LYS A 157 16.59 -20.64 8.41
CA LYS A 157 17.46 -20.89 9.58
C LYS A 157 18.55 -19.82 9.74
N ASP A 158 19.11 -19.35 8.62
CA ASP A 158 20.18 -18.35 8.62
C ASP A 158 19.62 -16.92 8.74
N HIS A 159 18.35 -16.73 8.33
CA HIS A 159 17.61 -15.48 8.42
C HIS A 159 16.29 -15.68 9.17
N PRO A 160 16.33 -15.91 10.49
CA PRO A 160 15.15 -16.30 11.27
C PRO A 160 14.10 -15.20 11.41
N LYS A 161 14.41 -13.95 11.06
CA LYS A 161 13.47 -12.81 11.00
C LYS A 161 13.15 -12.37 9.57
N GLY A 162 13.54 -13.17 8.58
CA GLY A 162 13.30 -12.93 7.16
C GLY A 162 13.64 -11.50 6.72
N ALA A 163 12.65 -10.80 6.17
CA ALA A 163 12.80 -9.46 5.59
C ALA A 163 13.23 -8.38 6.60
N THR A 164 12.99 -8.58 7.90
CA THR A 164 13.19 -7.58 8.96
C THR A 164 14.61 -7.00 8.97
N GLN A 165 15.64 -7.86 8.99
CA GLN A 165 17.02 -7.39 9.11
C GLN A 165 17.49 -6.64 7.86
N PHE A 166 17.03 -7.09 6.68
CA PHE A 166 17.31 -6.41 5.41
C PHE A 166 16.68 -5.02 5.40
N ALA A 167 15.42 -4.91 5.84
CA ALA A 167 14.71 -3.64 5.96
C ALA A 167 15.40 -2.70 6.94
N VAL A 168 15.71 -3.16 8.15
CA VAL A 168 16.41 -2.36 9.18
C VAL A 168 17.72 -1.80 8.66
N ASN A 169 18.54 -2.62 8.02
CA ASN A 169 19.84 -2.20 7.48
C ASN A 169 19.66 -1.18 6.34
N TYR A 170 18.79 -1.49 5.38
CA TYR A 170 18.55 -0.66 4.21
C TYR A 170 17.96 0.71 4.58
N LEU A 171 16.98 0.75 5.49
CA LEU A 171 16.36 1.99 5.95
C LEU A 171 17.39 2.90 6.66
N LYS A 172 18.24 2.34 7.53
CA LYS A 172 19.28 3.10 8.23
C LYS A 172 20.37 3.63 7.31
N GLU A 173 20.79 2.83 6.33
CA GLU A 173 21.88 3.18 5.44
C GLU A 173 21.44 4.13 4.32
N LYS A 174 20.34 3.81 3.63
CA LYS A 174 19.96 4.45 2.36
C LYS A 174 18.88 5.52 2.50
N LYS A 175 18.05 5.45 3.54
CA LYS A 175 16.92 6.39 3.77
C LYS A 175 16.09 6.60 2.49
N PRO A 176 15.54 5.51 1.91
CA PRO A 176 14.93 5.52 0.58
C PRO A 176 13.69 6.42 0.50
N MET A 177 13.38 6.97 -0.68
CA MET A 177 12.12 7.69 -0.91
C MET A 177 10.92 6.75 -0.71
N TYR A 178 11.03 5.52 -1.17
CA TYR A 178 10.01 4.49 -1.03
C TYR A 178 10.65 3.15 -0.68
N CYS A 179 10.06 2.43 0.28
CA CYS A 179 10.45 1.06 0.59
C CYS A 179 9.22 0.24 0.93
N ALA A 180 9.01 -0.87 0.22
CA ALA A 180 8.07 -1.90 0.64
C ALA A 180 8.80 -3.05 1.34
N VAL A 181 8.25 -3.50 2.46
CA VAL A 181 8.69 -4.66 3.23
C VAL A 181 7.50 -5.60 3.35
N ILE A 182 7.61 -6.78 2.76
CA ILE A 182 6.48 -7.68 2.50
C ILE A 182 6.79 -9.04 3.11
N PHE A 183 6.10 -9.35 4.20
CA PHE A 183 6.21 -10.63 4.90
C PHE A 183 5.29 -11.67 4.26
N GLU A 184 5.75 -12.92 4.14
CA GLU A 184 4.91 -14.05 3.67
C GLU A 184 4.00 -14.60 4.78
N TYR A 185 4.21 -14.12 6.00
CA TYR A 185 3.43 -14.48 7.18
C TYR A 185 2.44 -13.35 7.53
N PRO A 186 1.29 -13.69 8.14
CA PRO A 186 0.91 -15.00 8.68
C PRO A 186 0.25 -16.00 7.71
N ASP A 187 0.11 -15.70 6.41
CA ASP A 187 -0.56 -16.57 5.42
C ASP A 187 -0.06 -18.03 5.46
N HIS A 188 1.26 -18.25 5.39
CA HIS A 188 1.83 -19.59 5.44
C HIS A 188 1.46 -20.36 6.73
N THR A 189 1.39 -19.66 7.86
CA THR A 189 0.89 -20.24 9.13
C THR A 189 -0.60 -20.54 9.05
N GLY A 190 -1.40 -19.66 8.43
CA GLY A 190 -2.82 -19.84 8.18
C GLY A 190 -3.10 -21.09 7.34
N HIS A 191 -2.34 -21.32 6.28
CA HIS A 191 -2.44 -22.55 5.50
C HIS A 191 -2.08 -23.81 6.30
N THR A 192 -1.08 -23.73 7.18
CA THR A 192 -0.58 -24.88 7.95
C THR A 192 -1.48 -25.24 9.12
N TYR A 193 -1.93 -24.24 9.89
CA TYR A 193 -2.58 -24.45 11.20
C TYR A 193 -4.00 -23.89 11.30
N LYS A 194 -4.46 -23.20 10.25
CA LYS A 194 -5.69 -22.41 10.13
C LYS A 194 -5.53 -20.95 10.54
N TRP A 195 -6.23 -20.07 9.84
CA TRP A 195 -6.44 -18.69 10.28
C TRP A 195 -7.08 -18.67 11.67
N GLU A 196 -6.63 -17.75 12.52
CA GLU A 196 -7.10 -17.59 13.90
C GLU A 196 -6.81 -18.81 14.82
N SER A 197 -5.94 -19.73 14.40
CA SER A 197 -5.40 -20.74 15.30
C SER A 197 -4.45 -20.14 16.33
N LYS A 198 -4.10 -20.92 17.35
CA LYS A 198 -3.10 -20.53 18.34
C LYS A 198 -1.75 -20.20 17.67
N GLU A 199 -1.30 -21.04 16.75
CA GLU A 199 -0.04 -20.87 16.00
C GLU A 199 -0.08 -19.63 15.10
N TYR A 200 -1.24 -19.33 14.51
CA TYR A 200 -1.44 -18.10 13.75
C TYR A 200 -1.23 -16.86 14.63
N TYR A 201 -1.81 -16.83 15.84
CA TYR A 201 -1.62 -15.72 16.77
C TYR A 201 -0.21 -15.65 17.35
N GLU A 202 0.45 -16.78 17.63
CA GLU A 202 1.87 -16.79 18.02
C GLU A 202 2.76 -16.20 16.91
N LYS A 203 2.43 -16.47 15.63
CA LYS A 203 3.12 -15.83 14.51
C LYS A 203 2.85 -14.33 14.43
N LEU A 204 1.65 -13.87 14.77
CA LEU A 204 1.36 -12.42 14.87
C LEU A 204 2.21 -11.74 15.94
N ASP A 205 2.46 -12.40 17.08
CA ASP A 205 3.33 -11.86 18.13
C ASP A 205 4.78 -11.68 17.64
N GLU A 206 5.29 -12.64 16.86
CA GLU A 206 6.60 -12.50 16.21
C GLU A 206 6.64 -11.32 15.22
N LEU A 207 5.63 -11.23 14.35
CA LEU A 207 5.53 -10.17 13.34
C LEU A 207 5.36 -8.78 13.96
N ASP A 208 4.66 -8.66 15.09
CA ASP A 208 4.56 -7.40 15.84
C ASP A 208 5.91 -6.96 16.40
N GLY A 209 6.74 -7.91 16.84
CA GLY A 209 8.12 -7.66 17.23
C GLY A 209 8.97 -7.13 16.06
N TYR A 210 8.85 -7.76 14.88
CA TYR A 210 9.54 -7.34 13.67
C TYR A 210 9.13 -5.94 13.20
N LEU A 211 7.83 -5.63 13.28
CA LEU A 211 7.32 -4.28 13.05
C LEU A 211 7.97 -3.27 14.00
N GLY A 212 8.08 -3.61 15.29
CA GLY A 212 8.77 -2.78 16.28
C GLY A 212 10.21 -2.46 15.89
N GLU A 213 10.98 -3.47 15.41
CA GLU A 213 12.36 -3.29 14.95
C GLU A 213 12.45 -2.37 13.71
N ILE A 214 11.53 -2.51 12.75
CA ILE A 214 11.50 -1.65 11.56
C ILE A 214 11.16 -0.20 11.93
N VAL A 215 10.18 0.02 12.81
CA VAL A 215 9.81 1.37 13.27
C VAL A 215 10.96 2.00 14.04
N ALA A 216 11.62 1.25 14.93
CA ALA A 216 12.80 1.72 15.65
C ALA A 216 13.94 2.10 14.70
N ALA A 217 14.17 1.34 13.62
CA ALA A 217 15.17 1.67 12.62
C ALA A 217 14.89 3.00 11.90
N ILE A 218 13.63 3.32 11.61
CA ILE A 218 13.21 4.60 11.01
C ILE A 218 13.46 5.76 11.99
N GLU A 219 13.17 5.56 13.28
CA GLU A 219 13.41 6.53 14.35
C GLU A 219 14.92 6.78 14.54
N GLU A 220 15.72 5.72 14.66
CA GLU A 220 17.18 5.78 14.81
C GLU A 220 17.88 6.40 13.60
N ALA A 221 17.33 6.21 12.40
CA ALA A 221 17.80 6.87 11.19
C ALA A 221 17.47 8.37 11.14
N GLY A 222 16.67 8.89 12.09
CA GLY A 222 16.21 10.28 12.12
C GLY A 222 15.23 10.60 11.00
N MET A 223 14.50 9.60 10.47
CA MET A 223 13.60 9.77 9.33
C MET A 223 12.15 10.04 9.74
N MET A 224 11.75 9.70 10.98
CA MET A 224 10.34 9.61 11.39
C MET A 224 9.54 10.92 11.15
N ASP A 225 10.14 12.09 11.37
CA ASP A 225 9.49 13.40 11.13
C ASP A 225 9.20 13.69 9.64
N GLU A 226 9.79 12.91 8.73
CA GLU A 226 9.66 13.02 7.29
C GLU A 226 9.06 11.76 6.63
N THR A 227 8.70 10.76 7.43
CA THR A 227 8.20 9.45 6.97
C THR A 227 6.70 9.29 7.20
N VAL A 228 6.02 8.65 6.25
CA VAL A 228 4.74 7.97 6.49
C VAL A 228 4.97 6.47 6.42
N ILE A 229 4.53 5.75 7.45
CA ILE A 229 4.50 4.30 7.52
C ILE A 229 3.08 3.85 7.19
N ILE A 230 2.96 2.85 6.31
CA ILE A 230 1.69 2.24 5.91
C ILE A 230 1.72 0.78 6.33
N LEU A 231 0.72 0.34 7.09
CA LEU A 231 0.52 -1.07 7.43
C LEU A 231 -0.72 -1.61 6.73
N THR A 232 -0.60 -2.77 6.10
CA THR A 232 -1.74 -3.42 5.43
C THR A 232 -1.51 -4.92 5.20
N ALA A 233 -2.51 -5.56 4.61
CA ALA A 233 -2.43 -6.89 4.03
C ALA A 233 -3.13 -6.92 2.66
N ASP A 234 -2.81 -7.92 1.88
CA ASP A 234 -3.39 -8.21 0.57
C ASP A 234 -4.74 -8.93 0.70
N HIS A 235 -4.87 -9.87 1.64
CA HIS A 235 -6.10 -10.56 2.00
C HIS A 235 -6.08 -11.11 3.45
N GLY A 236 -7.19 -11.75 3.85
CA GLY A 236 -7.30 -12.60 5.04
C GLY A 236 -7.57 -14.06 4.64
N GLY A 237 -8.24 -14.84 5.49
CA GLY A 237 -8.52 -16.26 5.21
C GLY A 237 -9.52 -16.89 6.17
N ILE A 238 -9.96 -18.11 5.83
CA ILE A 238 -10.85 -18.95 6.65
C ILE A 238 -10.38 -20.40 6.62
N GLY A 239 -10.37 -21.04 7.79
CA GLY A 239 -9.88 -22.43 7.85
C GLY A 239 -8.43 -22.44 7.40
N THR A 240 -8.06 -23.25 6.41
CA THR A 240 -6.72 -23.31 5.83
C THR A 240 -6.65 -22.73 4.40
N ASN A 241 -7.60 -21.88 4.02
CA ASN A 241 -7.73 -21.41 2.64
C ASN A 241 -8.19 -19.94 2.56
N HIS A 242 -8.02 -19.35 1.39
CA HIS A 242 -8.45 -18.01 1.04
C HIS A 242 -8.79 -17.96 -0.48
N GLY A 243 -9.09 -16.77 -1.01
CA GLY A 243 -9.50 -16.59 -2.42
C GLY A 243 -11.01 -16.44 -2.62
N GLY A 244 -11.80 -16.62 -1.56
CA GLY A 244 -13.24 -16.42 -1.55
C GLY A 244 -13.67 -14.96 -1.41
N LYS A 245 -14.91 -14.79 -0.95
CA LYS A 245 -15.64 -13.50 -0.93
C LYS A 245 -16.22 -13.17 0.44
N THR A 246 -15.81 -13.91 1.47
CA THR A 246 -16.23 -13.63 2.84
C THR A 246 -15.47 -12.42 3.37
N LEU A 247 -16.01 -11.73 4.37
CA LEU A 247 -15.32 -10.58 4.96
C LEU A 247 -14.07 -10.98 5.75
N ASN A 248 -13.98 -12.22 6.26
CA ASN A 248 -12.74 -12.69 6.89
C ASN A 248 -11.59 -12.82 5.87
N GLU A 249 -11.92 -13.13 4.61
CA GLU A 249 -10.95 -13.21 3.52
C GLU A 249 -10.68 -11.83 2.87
N MET A 250 -11.70 -10.98 2.79
CA MET A 250 -11.59 -9.71 2.07
C MET A 250 -11.15 -8.54 2.96
N GLU A 251 -11.55 -8.48 4.24
CA GLU A 251 -11.22 -7.35 5.11
C GLU A 251 -9.80 -7.46 5.65
N THR A 252 -8.99 -6.45 5.36
CA THR A 252 -7.61 -6.29 5.85
C THR A 252 -7.48 -5.02 6.68
N PRO A 253 -6.47 -4.91 7.56
CA PRO A 253 -6.17 -3.64 8.19
C PRO A 253 -5.58 -2.66 7.17
N LEU A 254 -5.86 -1.36 7.33
CA LEU A 254 -5.12 -0.29 6.68
C LEU A 254 -4.80 0.78 7.72
N VAL A 255 -3.51 1.06 7.90
CA VAL A 255 -3.01 2.01 8.90
C VAL A 255 -2.03 2.96 8.26
N PHE A 256 -2.22 4.25 8.49
CA PHE A 256 -1.23 5.28 8.20
C PHE A 256 -0.69 5.81 9.52
N TYR A 257 0.63 6.02 9.60
CA TYR A 257 1.31 6.59 10.77
C TYR A 257 2.45 7.52 10.34
N GLY A 258 2.67 8.60 11.09
CA GLY A 258 3.79 9.53 10.86
C GLY A 258 3.39 10.87 10.26
N LYS A 259 4.23 11.43 9.39
CA LYS A 259 4.16 12.84 8.95
C LYS A 259 2.81 13.19 8.33
N GLY A 260 2.13 14.16 8.92
CA GLY A 260 0.90 14.74 8.38
C GLY A 260 -0.34 13.85 8.53
N VAL A 261 -0.21 12.67 9.14
CA VAL A 261 -1.33 11.77 9.46
C VAL A 261 -2.10 12.32 10.66
N LYS A 262 -3.44 12.25 10.62
CA LYS A 262 -4.29 12.58 11.77
C LYS A 262 -4.16 11.51 12.84
N LYS A 263 -3.97 11.92 14.10
CA LYS A 263 -3.86 10.99 15.23
C LYS A 263 -5.23 10.49 15.68
N ASN A 264 -5.31 9.20 16.04
CA ASN A 264 -6.53 8.54 16.52
C ASN A 264 -7.72 8.74 15.56
N TYR A 265 -7.46 8.73 14.25
CA TYR A 265 -8.47 8.98 13.23
C TYR A 265 -9.00 7.66 12.67
N LYS A 266 -10.31 7.47 12.74
CA LYS A 266 -10.98 6.33 12.09
C LYS A 266 -11.30 6.70 10.65
N ILE A 267 -10.72 5.96 9.70
CA ILE A 267 -11.05 6.09 8.28
C ILE A 267 -12.43 5.46 8.06
N THR A 268 -13.38 6.26 7.58
CA THR A 268 -14.79 5.85 7.38
C THR A 268 -15.20 5.79 5.91
N GLU A 269 -14.36 6.31 5.01
CA GLU A 269 -14.56 6.15 3.57
C GLU A 269 -14.32 4.70 3.14
N SER A 270 -14.82 4.34 1.96
CA SER A 270 -14.56 3.03 1.37
C SER A 270 -13.10 2.95 0.96
N THR A 271 -12.39 1.90 1.39
CA THR A 271 -11.00 1.67 0.99
C THR A 271 -10.78 0.24 0.50
N MET A 272 -9.89 0.11 -0.48
CA MET A 272 -9.45 -1.15 -1.07
C MET A 272 -7.94 -1.18 -1.26
N VAL A 273 -7.36 -2.36 -1.52
CA VAL A 273 -5.93 -2.53 -1.83
C VAL A 273 -5.45 -1.65 -2.98
N VAL A 274 -6.33 -1.31 -3.94
CA VAL A 274 -6.01 -0.40 -5.06
C VAL A 274 -5.80 1.05 -4.62
N ASP A 275 -6.36 1.45 -3.47
CA ASP A 275 -6.24 2.81 -2.94
C ASP A 275 -4.89 3.04 -2.25
N VAL A 276 -4.20 1.96 -1.86
CA VAL A 276 -2.87 2.00 -1.25
C VAL A 276 -1.85 2.65 -2.19
N PRO A 277 -1.59 2.13 -3.40
CA PRO A 277 -0.61 2.75 -4.30
C PRO A 277 -1.03 4.15 -4.73
N ALA A 278 -2.33 4.43 -4.88
CA ALA A 278 -2.83 5.77 -5.16
C ALA A 278 -2.47 6.75 -4.02
N THR A 279 -2.60 6.31 -2.77
CA THR A 279 -2.20 7.08 -1.59
C THR A 279 -0.70 7.28 -1.53
N GLU A 280 0.10 6.25 -1.82
CA GLU A 280 1.57 6.32 -1.87
C GLU A 280 2.07 7.31 -2.92
N ALA A 281 1.53 7.24 -4.15
CA ALA A 281 1.84 8.18 -5.22
C ALA A 281 1.47 9.61 -4.81
N TRP A 282 0.27 9.81 -4.28
CA TRP A 282 -0.19 11.11 -3.80
C TRP A 282 0.69 11.66 -2.68
N LEU A 283 1.13 10.84 -1.72
CA LEU A 283 2.05 11.26 -0.65
C LEU A 283 3.38 11.76 -1.24
N LEU A 284 3.95 11.03 -2.20
CA LEU A 284 5.23 11.31 -2.84
C LEU A 284 5.15 12.37 -3.96
N GLY A 285 3.96 12.94 -4.18
CA GLY A 285 3.74 13.99 -5.17
C GLY A 285 3.85 13.50 -6.61
N VAL A 286 3.51 12.24 -6.83
CA VAL A 286 3.33 11.65 -8.14
C VAL A 286 1.84 11.54 -8.40
N GLU A 287 1.39 12.04 -9.54
CA GLU A 287 -0.01 11.87 -9.95
C GLU A 287 -0.22 10.39 -10.32
N PRO A 288 -1.25 9.72 -9.78
CA PRO A 288 -1.63 8.38 -10.21
C PRO A 288 -1.81 8.32 -11.73
N HIS A 289 -1.48 7.18 -12.34
CA HIS A 289 -1.71 6.99 -13.77
C HIS A 289 -3.21 7.13 -14.07
N GLU A 290 -3.58 7.71 -15.21
CA GLU A 290 -4.98 7.92 -15.61
C GLU A 290 -5.81 6.62 -15.71
N ALA A 291 -5.13 5.48 -15.77
CA ALA A 291 -5.73 4.15 -15.86
C ALA A 291 -5.98 3.51 -14.48
N TRP A 292 -5.49 4.12 -13.39
CA TRP A 292 -5.71 3.63 -12.04
C TRP A 292 -7.14 3.88 -11.61
N LEU A 293 -7.69 2.93 -10.86
CA LEU A 293 -9.04 3.01 -10.29
C LEU A 293 -9.00 3.42 -8.81
N GLY A 294 -7.87 3.19 -8.14
CA GLY A 294 -7.66 3.55 -6.75
C GLY A 294 -7.66 5.06 -6.51
N ASN A 295 -8.25 5.47 -5.39
CA ASN A 295 -8.32 6.85 -4.95
C ASN A 295 -7.43 7.05 -3.71
N PRO A 296 -6.64 8.13 -3.64
CA PRO A 296 -5.87 8.43 -2.44
C PRO A 296 -6.78 8.61 -1.21
N VAL A 297 -6.45 7.95 -0.09
CA VAL A 297 -7.18 8.03 1.19
C VAL A 297 -6.85 9.33 1.90
N THR A 298 -7.22 10.46 1.28
CA THR A 298 -6.80 11.80 1.73
C THR A 298 -7.38 12.20 3.07
N THR A 299 -8.51 11.61 3.50
CA THR A 299 -9.14 11.98 4.77
C THR A 299 -8.29 11.60 5.99
N ALA A 300 -7.36 10.67 5.83
CA ALA A 300 -6.39 10.27 6.87
C ALA A 300 -5.35 11.37 7.18
N PHE A 301 -5.23 12.42 6.37
CA PHE A 301 -4.16 13.40 6.44
C PHE A 301 -4.66 14.85 6.64
N PHE A 302 -3.78 15.71 7.15
CA PHE A 302 -4.02 17.16 7.18
C PHE A 302 -3.71 17.77 5.81
N THR A 303 -4.77 18.12 5.07
CA THR A 303 -4.70 18.79 3.77
C THR A 303 -4.80 20.32 3.91
N LYS A 304 -4.44 21.03 2.84
CA LYS A 304 -4.69 22.48 2.68
C LYS A 304 -6.12 22.72 2.19
#